data_AF-A0A7C1BRT9-F1
#
_entry.id   AF-A0A7C1BRT9-F1
#
_cell.length_a   1.000
_cell.length_b   1.000
_cell.length_c   1.000
_cell.angle_alpha   90.00
_cell.angle_beta   90.00
_cell.angle_gamma   90.00
#
_symmetry.space_group_name_H-M   'P 1'
#
loop_
_entity.id
_entity.type
_entity.pdbx_description
1 polymer ?
#
loop_
_entity_poly.entity_id
_entity_poly.type
_entity_poly.pdbx_seq_one_letter_code
_entity_poly.pdbx_strand_id
1 'polypeptide(L)'
;LSLEERLDVVDQLDEMKVPFLAFSGGEPLMDKEIWKVAEYAKQKGIWLALATNGTLITKKVAQQIKEVGIDYVEISVDSADPQRHDQFRGVPGYWERAVRGIKNCVEVGLSVGLAATFSQFNFEELDDLYQLAVELNVDKFYLFNFIPTGRAKQIANWDPSPQQREQMLKRMHSFMLEEKLSVLTTAPQFSRACMQAAPEGPLPTSHYNLGIGLSAKYIARYVGGCGAGRVYCALQPDGKVTPCVFIGDLVVGDIRNQSFKEIWRNSEVLNALRDRDNLKENCHSCQFRDFCGGCRARAWNYFRDITGPDPGCIYNNEFWKKAKVQEKESN
;
A
#
# COMPACT_ATOMS: atom_id res chain seq x y z
N LEU A 1 19.05 11.32 -3.39
CA LEU A 1 20.11 10.42 -3.86
C LEU A 1 20.51 10.88 -5.25
N SER A 2 21.80 10.91 -5.58
CA SER A 2 22.29 11.06 -6.95
C SER A 2 21.81 9.88 -7.80
N LEU A 3 21.98 9.95 -9.13
CA LEU A 3 21.70 8.80 -9.99
C LEU A 3 22.63 7.63 -9.63
N GLU A 4 23.91 7.88 -9.43
CA GLU A 4 24.90 6.88 -9.03
C GLU A 4 24.50 6.14 -7.74
N GLU A 5 24.13 6.90 -6.69
CA GLU A 5 23.65 6.32 -5.43
C GLU A 5 22.38 5.45 -5.64
N ARG A 6 21.50 5.83 -6.57
CA ARG A 6 20.29 5.04 -6.88
C ARG A 6 20.61 3.74 -7.62
N LEU A 7 21.58 3.76 -8.53
CA LEU A 7 22.01 2.56 -9.25
C LEU A 7 22.75 1.59 -8.31
N ASP A 8 23.58 2.12 -7.41
CA ASP A 8 24.22 1.32 -6.36
C ASP A 8 23.19 0.64 -5.44
N VAL A 9 22.14 1.37 -5.04
CA VAL A 9 21.02 0.76 -4.29
C VAL A 9 20.40 -0.40 -5.09
N VAL A 10 20.20 -0.27 -6.39
CA VAL A 10 19.66 -1.36 -7.22
C VAL A 10 20.59 -2.58 -7.22
N ASP A 11 21.92 -2.38 -7.26
CA ASP A 11 22.89 -3.47 -7.13
C ASP A 11 22.80 -4.18 -5.77
N GLN A 12 22.65 -3.41 -4.69
CA GLN A 12 22.46 -3.98 -3.35
C GLN A 12 21.15 -4.79 -3.23
N LEU A 13 20.07 -4.33 -3.88
CA LEU A 13 18.79 -5.04 -3.92
C LEU A 13 18.89 -6.37 -4.70
N ASP A 14 19.60 -6.40 -5.82
CA ASP A 14 19.87 -7.64 -6.58
C ASP A 14 20.76 -8.62 -5.81
N GLU A 15 21.81 -8.16 -5.13
CA GLU A 15 22.64 -9.02 -4.27
C GLU A 15 21.77 -9.74 -3.21
N MET A 16 20.81 -9.00 -2.65
CA MET A 16 19.85 -9.52 -1.67
C MET A 16 18.68 -10.31 -2.26
N LYS A 17 18.61 -10.44 -3.59
CA LYS A 17 17.54 -11.14 -4.32
C LYS A 17 16.16 -10.56 -4.01
N VAL A 18 16.09 -9.24 -3.90
CA VAL A 18 14.82 -8.52 -3.77
C VAL A 18 14.03 -8.69 -5.07
N PRO A 19 12.85 -9.31 -5.04
CA PRO A 19 12.11 -9.63 -6.26
C PRO A 19 11.30 -8.45 -6.80
N PHE A 20 11.10 -7.42 -5.99
CA PHE A 20 10.12 -6.37 -6.23
C PHE A 20 10.62 -4.98 -5.83
N LEU A 21 10.45 -4.00 -6.71
CA LEU A 21 10.69 -2.58 -6.44
C LEU A 21 9.50 -1.74 -6.91
N ALA A 22 8.99 -0.88 -6.02
CA ALA A 22 7.92 0.07 -6.35
C ALA A 22 8.44 1.51 -6.33
N PHE A 23 8.24 2.23 -7.44
CA PHE A 23 8.45 3.67 -7.51
C PHE A 23 7.20 4.40 -7.02
N SER A 24 7.36 5.25 -6.02
CA SER A 24 6.27 6.01 -5.38
C SER A 24 6.81 7.35 -4.85
N GLY A 25 6.25 7.87 -3.75
CA GLY A 25 6.67 9.09 -3.07
C GLY A 25 5.64 10.21 -3.20
N GLY A 26 6.06 11.32 -3.82
CA GLY A 26 5.14 12.38 -4.24
C GLY A 26 4.48 12.00 -5.58
N GLU A 27 5.12 12.41 -6.68
CA GLU A 27 4.78 11.95 -8.02
C GLU A 27 6.07 11.43 -8.71
N PRO A 28 6.25 10.11 -8.87
CA PRO A 28 7.48 9.55 -9.41
C PRO A 28 7.79 9.99 -10.85
N LEU A 29 6.77 10.26 -11.68
CA LEU A 29 6.97 10.70 -13.06
C LEU A 29 7.53 12.13 -13.19
N MET A 30 7.65 12.87 -12.09
CA MET A 30 8.36 14.16 -12.05
C MET A 30 9.88 14.00 -12.01
N ASP A 31 10.39 12.83 -11.62
CA ASP A 31 11.82 12.54 -11.62
C ASP A 31 12.27 12.19 -13.04
N LYS A 32 13.13 13.04 -13.62
CA LYS A 32 13.65 12.84 -14.98
C LYS A 32 14.55 11.61 -15.11
N GLU A 33 15.09 11.12 -14.00
CA GLU A 33 16.03 10.02 -13.97
C GLU A 33 15.37 8.67 -13.64
N ILE A 34 14.07 8.64 -13.34
CA ILE A 34 13.33 7.41 -13.04
C ILE A 34 13.49 6.34 -14.12
N TRP A 35 13.52 6.76 -15.39
CA TRP A 35 13.64 5.86 -16.54
C TRP A 35 14.93 5.06 -16.51
N LYS A 36 16.05 5.70 -16.16
CA LYS A 36 17.37 5.05 -16.07
C LYS A 36 17.42 4.04 -14.93
N VAL A 37 16.82 4.39 -13.79
CA VAL A 37 16.77 3.52 -12.61
C VAL A 37 15.86 2.32 -12.86
N ALA A 38 14.70 2.54 -13.48
CA ALA A 38 13.76 1.47 -13.85
C ALA A 38 14.40 0.50 -14.86
N GLU A 39 15.00 1.02 -15.93
CA GLU A 39 15.68 0.18 -16.93
C GLU A 39 16.80 -0.65 -16.30
N TYR A 40 17.64 -0.04 -15.43
CA TYR A 40 18.70 -0.77 -14.75
C TYR A 40 18.17 -1.85 -13.80
N ALA A 41 17.14 -1.53 -13.00
CA ALA A 41 16.50 -2.51 -12.11
C ALA A 41 15.86 -3.66 -12.89
N LYS A 42 15.26 -3.37 -14.05
CA LYS A 42 14.66 -4.39 -14.92
C LYS A 42 15.71 -5.33 -15.50
N GLN A 43 16.88 -4.81 -15.90
CA GLN A 43 18.00 -5.64 -16.39
C GLN A 43 18.51 -6.63 -15.33
N LYS A 44 18.35 -6.31 -14.04
CA LYS A 44 18.64 -7.22 -12.92
C LYS A 44 17.53 -8.25 -12.65
N GLY A 45 16.44 -8.22 -13.41
CA GLY A 45 15.30 -9.13 -13.27
C GLY A 45 14.33 -8.76 -12.14
N ILE A 46 14.40 -7.54 -11.60
CA ILE A 46 13.48 -7.07 -10.56
C ILE A 46 12.13 -6.74 -11.20
N TRP A 47 11.03 -7.16 -10.56
CA TRP A 47 9.68 -6.78 -10.97
C TRP A 47 9.37 -5.35 -10.51
N LEU A 48 8.85 -4.52 -11.40
CA LEU A 48 8.72 -3.08 -11.18
C LEU A 48 7.27 -2.62 -11.12
N ALA A 49 6.93 -1.88 -10.07
CA ALA A 49 5.67 -1.13 -9.99
C ALA A 49 5.89 0.38 -10.03
N LEU A 50 4.90 1.09 -10.54
CA LEU A 50 4.81 2.54 -10.51
C LEU A 50 3.49 2.96 -9.85
N ALA A 51 3.55 3.59 -8.68
CA ALA A 51 2.39 4.19 -8.02
C ALA A 51 2.37 5.70 -8.29
N THR A 52 1.35 6.19 -9.00
CA THR A 52 1.30 7.55 -9.55
C THR A 52 -0.11 8.15 -9.45
N ASN A 53 -0.21 9.47 -9.50
CA ASN A 53 -1.50 10.17 -9.67
C ASN A 53 -2.04 10.05 -11.12
N GLY A 54 -1.24 9.55 -12.06
CA GLY A 54 -1.62 9.27 -13.45
C GLY A 54 -1.73 10.51 -14.34
N THR A 55 -1.64 11.73 -13.80
CA THR A 55 -1.96 12.95 -14.55
C THR A 55 -0.96 13.29 -15.66
N LEU A 56 0.27 12.75 -15.55
CA LEU A 56 1.35 12.94 -16.52
C LEU A 56 1.38 11.85 -17.61
N ILE A 57 0.51 10.84 -17.52
CA ILE A 57 0.52 9.69 -18.43
C ILE A 57 -0.21 10.05 -19.73
N THR A 58 0.54 10.61 -20.67
CA THR A 58 0.15 10.68 -22.09
C THR A 58 0.38 9.34 -22.78
N LYS A 59 -0.11 9.16 -24.02
CA LYS A 59 0.20 7.96 -24.83
C LYS A 59 1.71 7.71 -24.95
N LYS A 60 2.50 8.76 -25.14
CA LYS A 60 3.97 8.68 -25.20
C LYS A 60 4.57 8.19 -23.89
N VAL A 61 4.07 8.71 -22.75
CA VAL A 61 4.55 8.30 -21.42
C VAL A 61 4.13 6.87 -21.11
N ALA A 62 2.91 6.45 -21.45
CA ALA A 62 2.47 5.07 -21.31
C ALA A 62 3.36 4.09 -22.11
N GLN A 63 3.69 4.46 -23.36
CA GLN A 63 4.61 3.68 -24.18
C GLN A 63 6.03 3.63 -23.55
N GLN A 64 6.52 4.75 -23.02
CA GLN A 64 7.81 4.80 -22.34
C GLN A 64 7.84 3.93 -21.06
N ILE A 65 6.77 3.93 -20.26
CA ILE A 65 6.61 3.05 -19.09
C ILE A 65 6.74 1.58 -19.49
N LYS A 66 6.09 1.19 -20.59
CA LYS A 66 6.18 -0.17 -21.13
C LYS A 66 7.58 -0.52 -21.62
N GLU A 67 8.24 0.40 -22.34
CA GLU A 67 9.57 0.19 -22.92
C GLU A 67 10.66 0.00 -21.87
N VAL A 68 10.62 0.75 -20.77
CA VAL A 68 11.59 0.56 -19.66
C VAL A 68 11.30 -0.69 -18.81
N GLY A 69 10.18 -1.37 -19.10
CA GLY A 69 9.82 -2.64 -18.47
C GLY A 69 9.18 -2.51 -17.08
N ILE A 70 8.44 -1.42 -16.82
CA ILE A 70 7.56 -1.35 -15.65
C ILE A 70 6.42 -2.36 -15.85
N ASP A 71 6.27 -3.27 -14.89
CA ASP A 71 5.33 -4.40 -14.99
C ASP A 71 3.91 -4.04 -14.55
N TYR A 72 3.75 -3.08 -13.64
CA TYR A 72 2.45 -2.68 -13.09
C TYR A 72 2.39 -1.18 -12.81
N VAL A 73 1.29 -0.55 -13.23
CA VAL A 73 1.01 0.87 -12.97
C VAL A 73 -0.23 0.99 -12.10
N GLU A 74 -0.07 1.56 -10.92
CA GLU A 74 -1.16 1.86 -10.01
C GLU A 74 -1.50 3.35 -10.08
N ILE A 75 -2.73 3.66 -10.52
CA ILE A 75 -3.19 5.03 -10.75
C ILE A 75 -4.27 5.38 -9.74
N SER A 76 -4.05 6.50 -9.06
CA SER A 76 -4.83 6.85 -7.88
C SER A 76 -6.08 7.67 -8.23
N VAL A 77 -7.28 7.09 -8.09
CA VAL A 77 -8.60 7.70 -8.32
C VAL A 77 -9.49 7.54 -7.06
N ASP A 78 -9.64 8.59 -6.23
CA ASP A 78 -10.34 8.47 -4.93
C ASP A 78 -11.86 8.67 -4.95
N SER A 79 -12.45 8.96 -6.12
CA SER A 79 -13.89 9.14 -6.29
C SER A 79 -14.29 8.81 -7.72
N ALA A 80 -15.46 8.20 -7.90
CA ALA A 80 -16.03 7.96 -9.22
C ALA A 80 -16.58 9.26 -9.83
N ASP A 81 -17.02 10.19 -8.98
CA ASP A 81 -17.40 11.54 -9.37
C ASP A 81 -16.15 12.42 -9.63
N PRO A 82 -16.05 13.08 -10.80
CA PRO A 82 -14.91 13.92 -11.17
C PRO A 82 -14.69 15.12 -10.24
N GLN A 83 -15.76 15.83 -9.85
CA GLN A 83 -15.65 17.03 -9.03
C GLN A 83 -15.20 16.70 -7.61
N ARG A 84 -15.72 15.60 -7.06
CA ARG A 84 -15.34 15.09 -5.73
C ARG A 84 -13.89 14.60 -5.73
N HIS A 85 -13.44 13.91 -6.77
CA HIS A 85 -12.05 13.53 -6.90
C HIS A 85 -11.12 14.75 -6.94
N ASP A 86 -11.45 15.75 -7.78
CA ASP A 86 -10.68 16.98 -7.89
C ASP A 86 -10.65 17.77 -6.59
N GLN A 87 -11.77 17.81 -5.85
CA GLN A 87 -11.86 18.40 -4.52
C GLN A 87 -10.92 17.70 -3.54
N PHE A 88 -10.92 16.35 -3.52
CA PHE A 88 -10.03 15.57 -2.67
C PHE A 88 -8.55 15.80 -3.03
N ARG A 89 -8.23 15.89 -4.32
CA ARG A 89 -6.86 16.13 -4.82
C ARG A 89 -6.42 17.58 -4.76
N GLY A 90 -7.35 18.51 -4.62
CA GLY A 90 -7.13 19.95 -4.57
C GLY A 90 -6.78 20.59 -5.90
N VAL A 91 -7.04 19.93 -7.03
CA VAL A 91 -6.70 20.44 -8.37
C VAL A 91 -7.79 20.10 -9.38
N PRO A 92 -8.44 21.09 -10.02
CA PRO A 92 -9.39 20.85 -11.10
C PRO A 92 -8.77 20.11 -12.29
N GLY A 93 -9.56 19.25 -12.91
CA GLY A 93 -9.21 18.42 -14.04
C GLY A 93 -8.29 17.24 -13.71
N TYR A 94 -8.08 16.88 -12.44
CA TYR A 94 -7.20 15.76 -12.07
C TYR A 94 -7.85 14.43 -12.41
N TRP A 95 -9.16 14.30 -12.19
CA TRP A 95 -9.90 13.10 -12.51
C TRP A 95 -9.80 12.74 -13.99
N GLU A 96 -10.08 13.69 -14.90
CA GLU A 96 -10.02 13.42 -16.34
C GLU A 96 -8.61 13.05 -16.78
N ARG A 97 -7.59 13.67 -16.17
CA ARG A 97 -6.19 13.36 -16.46
C ARG A 97 -5.80 11.97 -15.97
N ALA A 98 -6.20 11.58 -14.76
CA ALA A 98 -5.94 10.27 -14.19
C ALA A 98 -6.65 9.16 -14.99
N VAL A 99 -7.93 9.33 -15.30
CA VAL A 99 -8.73 8.38 -16.10
C VAL A 99 -8.17 8.26 -17.52
N ARG A 100 -7.75 9.37 -18.14
CA ARG A 100 -7.05 9.32 -19.43
C ARG A 100 -5.71 8.59 -19.32
N GLY A 101 -4.98 8.76 -18.22
CA GLY A 101 -3.76 8.02 -17.91
C GLY A 101 -3.99 6.51 -17.86
N ILE A 102 -5.05 6.08 -17.16
CA ILE A 102 -5.48 4.67 -17.11
C ILE A 102 -5.73 4.15 -18.53
N LYS A 103 -6.58 4.85 -19.31
CA LYS A 103 -6.92 4.45 -20.67
C LYS A 103 -5.68 4.33 -21.57
N ASN A 104 -4.73 5.26 -21.46
CA ASN A 104 -3.48 5.19 -22.22
C ASN A 104 -2.63 3.98 -21.84
N CYS A 105 -2.54 3.63 -20.55
CA CYS A 105 -1.81 2.44 -20.11
C CYS A 105 -2.48 1.14 -20.57
N VAL A 106 -3.80 1.05 -20.47
CA VAL A 106 -4.58 -0.10 -20.95
C VAL A 106 -4.42 -0.27 -22.46
N GLU A 107 -4.49 0.82 -23.24
CA GLU A 107 -4.35 0.80 -24.71
C GLU A 107 -2.99 0.23 -25.16
N VAL A 108 -1.91 0.50 -24.42
CA VAL A 108 -0.58 -0.06 -24.73
C VAL A 108 -0.36 -1.45 -24.12
N GLY A 109 -1.33 -2.01 -23.40
CA GLY A 109 -1.26 -3.34 -22.80
C GLY A 109 -0.36 -3.43 -21.56
N LEU A 110 -0.26 -2.35 -20.77
CA LEU A 110 0.33 -2.42 -19.43
C LEU A 110 -0.64 -3.07 -18.46
N SER A 111 -0.12 -3.72 -17.40
CA SER A 111 -0.98 -4.08 -16.29
C SER A 111 -1.29 -2.85 -15.43
N VAL A 112 -2.58 -2.59 -15.19
CA VAL A 112 -3.05 -1.37 -14.53
C VAL A 112 -3.90 -1.69 -13.32
N GLY A 113 -3.73 -0.91 -12.26
CA GLY A 113 -4.62 -0.89 -11.11
C GLY A 113 -5.23 0.48 -10.90
N LEU A 114 -6.53 0.51 -10.59
CA LEU A 114 -7.18 1.69 -10.02
C LEU A 114 -7.06 1.60 -8.50
N ALA A 115 -6.46 2.60 -7.87
CA ALA A 115 -6.30 2.67 -6.42
C ALA A 115 -7.03 3.88 -5.82
N ALA A 116 -7.64 3.70 -4.65
CA ALA A 116 -8.26 4.77 -3.88
C ALA A 116 -7.84 4.70 -2.41
N THR A 117 -7.68 5.84 -1.74
CA THR A 117 -7.57 5.87 -0.28
C THR A 117 -8.95 5.78 0.35
N PHE A 118 -9.24 4.69 1.04
CA PHE A 118 -10.53 4.49 1.68
C PHE A 118 -10.68 5.33 2.94
N SER A 119 -11.64 6.24 2.95
CA SER A 119 -11.87 7.22 4.02
C SER A 119 -13.36 7.49 4.23
N GLN A 120 -13.71 8.28 5.25
CA GLN A 120 -15.09 8.77 5.45
C GLN A 120 -15.61 9.54 4.23
N PHE A 121 -14.72 10.14 3.43
CA PHE A 121 -15.09 10.94 2.26
C PHE A 121 -15.75 10.11 1.17
N ASN A 122 -15.22 8.92 0.89
CA ASN A 122 -15.64 8.04 -0.21
C ASN A 122 -16.21 6.71 0.28
N PHE A 123 -16.57 6.63 1.57
CA PHE A 123 -17.10 5.41 2.19
C PHE A 123 -18.33 4.86 1.43
N GLU A 124 -19.26 5.75 1.07
CA GLU A 124 -20.51 5.43 0.36
C GLU A 124 -20.31 5.22 -1.15
N GLU A 125 -19.15 5.55 -1.72
CA GLU A 125 -18.84 5.46 -3.15
C GLU A 125 -18.02 4.20 -3.50
N LEU A 126 -17.86 3.28 -2.55
CA LEU A 126 -17.01 2.10 -2.75
C LEU A 126 -17.46 1.26 -3.94
N ASP A 127 -18.78 1.07 -4.09
CA ASP A 127 -19.37 0.36 -5.22
C ASP A 127 -19.14 1.06 -6.55
N ASP A 128 -19.34 2.39 -6.60
CA ASP A 128 -19.14 3.19 -7.81
C ASP A 128 -17.68 3.19 -8.27
N LEU A 129 -16.74 3.25 -7.31
CA LEU A 129 -15.30 3.14 -7.59
C LEU A 129 -14.92 1.78 -8.18
N TYR A 130 -15.51 0.70 -7.65
CA TYR A 130 -15.29 -0.64 -8.18
C TYR A 130 -15.87 -0.77 -9.60
N GLN A 131 -17.09 -0.27 -9.84
CA GLN A 131 -17.66 -0.29 -11.20
C GLN A 131 -16.84 0.54 -12.19
N LEU A 132 -16.35 1.72 -11.78
CA LEU A 132 -15.45 2.51 -12.61
C LEU A 132 -14.18 1.73 -12.98
N ALA A 133 -13.59 0.97 -12.03
CA ALA A 133 -12.44 0.12 -12.32
C ALA A 133 -12.77 -0.95 -13.38
N VAL A 134 -13.93 -1.62 -13.25
CA VAL A 134 -14.41 -2.61 -14.23
C VAL A 134 -14.61 -1.97 -15.61
N GLU A 135 -15.28 -0.81 -15.68
CA GLU A 135 -15.55 -0.09 -16.93
C GLU A 135 -14.28 0.40 -17.63
N LEU A 136 -13.25 0.75 -16.85
CA LEU A 136 -11.95 1.15 -17.38
C LEU A 136 -11.07 -0.04 -17.79
N ASN A 137 -11.55 -1.27 -17.58
CA ASN A 137 -10.85 -2.50 -17.94
C ASN A 137 -9.43 -2.59 -17.34
N VAL A 138 -9.31 -2.23 -16.06
CA VAL A 138 -8.06 -2.39 -15.30
C VAL A 138 -7.96 -3.82 -14.73
N ASP A 139 -6.75 -4.31 -14.49
CA ASP A 139 -6.54 -5.65 -13.94
C ASP A 139 -6.80 -5.72 -12.43
N LYS A 140 -6.63 -4.59 -11.73
CA LYS A 140 -6.67 -4.54 -10.26
C LYS A 140 -7.46 -3.37 -9.72
N PHE A 141 -8.17 -3.61 -8.61
CA PHE A 141 -8.81 -2.59 -7.80
C PHE A 141 -8.21 -2.63 -6.39
N TYR A 142 -7.64 -1.50 -5.98
CA TYR A 142 -6.93 -1.34 -4.71
C TYR A 142 -7.60 -0.33 -3.81
N LEU A 143 -7.83 -0.73 -2.56
CA LEU A 143 -8.09 0.23 -1.50
C LEU A 143 -6.91 0.37 -0.56
N PHE A 144 -6.39 1.58 -0.49
CA PHE A 144 -5.40 1.96 0.50
C PHE A 144 -6.09 2.25 1.83
N ASN A 145 -5.58 1.64 2.89
CA ASN A 145 -6.01 1.93 4.24
C ASN A 145 -5.62 3.36 4.61
N PHE A 146 -6.58 4.18 5.03
CA PHE A 146 -6.27 5.52 5.55
C PHE A 146 -5.36 5.42 6.77
N ILE A 147 -4.27 6.17 6.77
CA ILE A 147 -3.31 6.29 7.88
C ILE A 147 -3.06 7.79 8.09
N PRO A 148 -3.26 8.33 9.30
CA PRO A 148 -3.10 9.76 9.58
C PRO A 148 -1.60 10.14 9.68
N THR A 149 -0.92 10.13 8.54
CA THR A 149 0.50 10.50 8.41
C THR A 149 0.68 11.57 7.33
N GLY A 150 1.79 12.31 7.39
CA GLY A 150 2.04 13.45 6.50
C GLY A 150 0.88 14.45 6.49
N ARG A 151 0.40 14.82 5.28
CA ARG A 151 -0.76 15.72 5.10
C ARG A 151 -2.07 15.15 5.66
N ALA A 152 -2.22 13.82 5.71
CA ALA A 152 -3.44 13.18 6.19
C ALA A 152 -3.69 13.42 7.70
N LYS A 153 -2.67 13.87 8.46
CA LYS A 153 -2.85 14.33 9.85
C LYS A 153 -3.87 15.46 9.97
N GLN A 154 -3.97 16.33 8.95
CA GLN A 154 -4.90 17.47 8.93
C GLN A 154 -6.36 17.05 8.70
N ILE A 155 -6.57 15.82 8.20
CA ILE A 155 -7.89 15.24 7.93
C ILE A 155 -8.07 13.94 8.71
N ALA A 156 -7.48 13.81 9.90
CA ALA A 156 -7.56 12.61 10.72
C ALA A 156 -9.00 12.26 11.16
N ASN A 157 -9.90 13.24 11.14
CA ASN A 157 -11.34 13.05 11.33
C ASN A 157 -12.00 12.25 10.18
N TRP A 158 -11.36 12.16 9.00
CA TRP A 158 -11.82 11.33 7.88
C TRP A 158 -11.38 9.88 7.98
N ASP A 159 -10.68 9.49 9.05
CA ASP A 159 -10.34 8.10 9.30
C ASP A 159 -11.63 7.27 9.57
N PRO A 160 -11.91 6.20 8.80
CA PRO A 160 -13.07 5.34 9.03
C PRO A 160 -13.07 4.71 10.43
N SER A 161 -14.24 4.51 11.03
CA SER A 161 -14.33 3.72 12.27
C SER A 161 -13.93 2.25 12.03
N PRO A 162 -13.60 1.48 13.08
CA PRO A 162 -13.39 0.04 12.95
C PRO A 162 -14.58 -0.69 12.31
N GLN A 163 -15.81 -0.23 12.55
CA GLN A 163 -17.04 -0.79 11.97
C GLN A 163 -17.13 -0.51 10.47
N GLN A 164 -16.83 0.72 10.04
CA GLN A 164 -16.80 1.07 8.61
C GLN A 164 -15.68 0.35 7.87
N ARG A 165 -14.51 0.17 8.49
CA ARG A 165 -13.47 -0.70 7.93
C ARG A 165 -13.97 -2.13 7.78
N GLU A 166 -14.62 -2.69 8.79
CA GLU A 166 -15.17 -4.04 8.70
C GLU A 166 -16.15 -4.19 7.54
N GLN A 167 -17.01 -3.19 7.32
CA GLN A 167 -17.94 -3.14 6.20
C GLN A 167 -17.20 -3.10 4.86
N MET A 168 -16.17 -2.25 4.73
CA MET A 168 -15.32 -2.21 3.54
C MET A 168 -14.63 -3.55 3.27
N LEU A 169 -14.03 -4.19 4.29
CA LEU A 169 -13.35 -5.47 4.10
C LEU A 169 -14.30 -6.56 3.60
N LYS A 170 -15.53 -6.58 4.12
CA LYS A 170 -16.58 -7.51 3.65
C LYS A 170 -17.00 -7.19 2.21
N ARG A 171 -17.18 -5.91 1.86
CA ARG A 171 -17.53 -5.50 0.50
C ARG A 171 -16.41 -5.83 -0.50
N MET A 172 -15.16 -5.57 -0.15
CA MET A 172 -13.99 -5.95 -0.94
C MET A 172 -13.90 -7.47 -1.17
N HIS A 173 -14.26 -8.28 -0.17
CA HIS A 173 -14.34 -9.72 -0.34
C HIS A 173 -15.47 -10.12 -1.31
N SER A 174 -16.63 -9.46 -1.24
CA SER A 174 -17.70 -9.69 -2.23
C SER A 174 -17.25 -9.37 -3.65
N PHE A 175 -16.56 -8.24 -3.87
CA PHE A 175 -16.00 -7.90 -5.19
C PHE A 175 -14.97 -8.91 -5.67
N MET A 176 -14.11 -9.42 -4.76
CA MET A 176 -13.13 -10.45 -5.10
C MET A 176 -13.80 -11.71 -5.66
N LEU A 177 -14.96 -12.10 -5.11
CA LEU A 177 -15.71 -13.29 -5.56
C LEU A 177 -16.43 -13.10 -6.89
N GLU A 178 -16.55 -11.87 -7.41
CA GLU A 178 -17.11 -11.62 -8.74
C GLU A 178 -16.13 -11.99 -9.87
N GLU A 179 -14.83 -12.16 -9.56
CA GLU A 179 -13.77 -12.57 -10.49
C GLU A 179 -13.63 -11.70 -11.76
N LYS A 180 -14.12 -10.45 -11.72
CA LYS A 180 -13.98 -9.49 -12.84
C LYS A 180 -12.58 -8.89 -12.96
N LEU A 181 -11.93 -8.67 -11.81
CA LEU A 181 -10.58 -8.12 -11.68
C LEU A 181 -10.00 -8.51 -10.32
N SER A 182 -8.70 -8.32 -10.10
CA SER A 182 -8.04 -8.61 -8.82
C SER A 182 -8.36 -7.53 -7.78
N VAL A 183 -8.97 -7.91 -6.66
CA VAL A 183 -9.38 -6.98 -5.60
C VAL A 183 -8.48 -7.13 -4.37
N LEU A 184 -7.80 -6.05 -3.97
CA LEU A 184 -6.85 -6.04 -2.85
C LEU A 184 -6.98 -4.77 -2.00
N THR A 185 -6.49 -4.85 -0.76
CA THR A 185 -6.36 -3.67 0.11
C THR A 185 -5.09 -3.75 0.95
N THR A 186 -4.52 -2.60 1.28
CA THR A 186 -3.38 -2.49 2.20
C THR A 186 -3.77 -2.61 3.68
N ALA A 187 -5.05 -2.87 3.99
CA ALA A 187 -5.51 -3.19 5.33
C ALA A 187 -5.17 -4.66 5.68
N PRO A 188 -4.28 -4.93 6.65
CA PRO A 188 -3.86 -6.31 6.98
C PRO A 188 -5.01 -7.21 7.45
N GLN A 189 -6.10 -6.62 7.92
CA GLN A 189 -7.32 -7.30 8.36
C GLN A 189 -8.02 -8.03 7.22
N PHE A 190 -7.71 -7.75 5.96
CA PHE A 190 -8.41 -8.33 4.82
C PHE A 190 -8.28 -9.85 4.76
N SER A 191 -7.09 -10.39 5.01
CA SER A 191 -6.91 -11.85 5.11
C SER A 191 -7.80 -12.48 6.18
N ARG A 192 -7.97 -11.83 7.35
CA ARG A 192 -8.94 -12.28 8.37
C ARG A 192 -10.37 -12.23 7.82
N ALA A 193 -10.77 -11.12 7.21
CA ALA A 193 -12.12 -10.95 6.71
C ALA A 193 -12.48 -12.02 5.66
N CYS A 194 -11.57 -12.30 4.73
CA CYS A 194 -11.70 -13.39 3.76
C CYS A 194 -11.84 -14.75 4.46
N MET A 195 -10.94 -15.09 5.40
CA MET A 195 -10.98 -16.37 6.11
C MET A 195 -12.26 -16.57 6.94
N GLN A 196 -12.83 -15.49 7.48
CA GLN A 196 -14.08 -15.56 8.24
C GLN A 196 -15.30 -15.67 7.33
N ALA A 197 -15.29 -15.01 6.18
CA ALA A 197 -16.40 -15.03 5.23
C ALA A 197 -16.43 -16.34 4.41
N ALA A 198 -15.27 -16.83 3.98
CA ALA A 198 -15.11 -18.04 3.19
C ALA A 198 -13.79 -18.74 3.59
N PRO A 199 -13.81 -19.66 4.57
CA PRO A 199 -12.59 -20.34 5.04
C PRO A 199 -11.78 -21.03 3.95
N GLU A 200 -12.43 -21.58 2.92
CA GLU A 200 -11.79 -22.22 1.75
C GLU A 200 -11.74 -21.31 0.51
N GLY A 201 -12.15 -20.05 0.64
CA GLY A 201 -12.16 -19.07 -0.43
C GLY A 201 -10.79 -18.44 -0.71
N PRO A 202 -10.73 -17.55 -1.70
CA PRO A 202 -9.53 -16.77 -1.99
C PRO A 202 -9.18 -15.82 -0.85
N LEU A 203 -7.88 -15.60 -0.65
CA LEU A 203 -7.36 -14.64 0.33
C LEU A 203 -6.10 -13.93 -0.17
N PRO A 204 -5.79 -12.74 0.37
CA PRO A 204 -4.48 -12.11 0.17
C PRO A 204 -3.36 -12.94 0.78
N THR A 205 -2.35 -13.22 -0.03
CA THR A 205 -1.09 -13.87 0.39
C THR A 205 -0.02 -12.85 0.78
N SER A 206 -0.15 -11.62 0.27
CA SER A 206 0.61 -10.42 0.61
C SER A 206 -0.28 -9.19 0.34
N HIS A 207 0.25 -7.98 0.46
CA HIS A 207 -0.45 -6.79 -0.03
C HIS A 207 -0.62 -6.77 -1.56
N TYR A 208 0.09 -7.63 -2.31
CA TYR A 208 0.18 -7.55 -3.77
C TYR A 208 -0.46 -8.72 -4.54
N ASN A 209 -0.69 -9.84 -3.86
CA ASN A 209 -1.10 -11.09 -4.49
C ASN A 209 -2.27 -11.75 -3.76
N LEU A 210 -3.14 -12.37 -4.55
CA LEU A 210 -4.21 -13.26 -4.10
C LEU A 210 -3.80 -14.72 -4.31
N GLY A 211 -4.40 -15.61 -3.54
CA GLY A 211 -4.28 -17.04 -3.74
C GLY A 211 -5.47 -17.78 -3.14
N ILE A 212 -5.66 -19.02 -3.56
CA ILE A 212 -6.73 -19.89 -3.06
C ILE A 212 -6.15 -21.23 -2.58
N GLY A 213 -6.88 -21.86 -1.66
CA GLY A 213 -6.54 -23.18 -1.15
C GLY A 213 -5.37 -23.20 -0.16
N LEU A 214 -4.89 -24.40 0.12
CA LEU A 214 -3.97 -24.66 1.23
C LEU A 214 -2.61 -23.96 1.06
N SER A 215 -2.04 -23.98 -0.14
CA SER A 215 -0.75 -23.33 -0.42
C SER A 215 -0.81 -21.81 -0.18
N ALA A 216 -1.91 -21.17 -0.60
CA ALA A 216 -2.12 -19.74 -0.36
C ALA A 216 -2.21 -19.43 1.14
N LYS A 217 -2.92 -20.26 1.92
CA LYS A 217 -2.99 -20.12 3.39
C LYS A 217 -1.61 -20.23 4.03
N TYR A 218 -0.78 -21.17 3.60
CA TYR A 218 0.60 -21.28 4.10
C TYR A 218 1.42 -20.02 3.79
N ILE A 219 1.38 -19.52 2.55
CA ILE A 219 2.09 -18.28 2.19
C ILE A 219 1.58 -17.10 3.02
N ALA A 220 0.27 -16.93 3.11
CA ALA A 220 -0.36 -15.85 3.87
C ALA A 220 0.02 -15.84 5.35
N ARG A 221 0.29 -17.02 5.94
CA ARG A 221 0.75 -17.14 7.33
C ARG A 221 2.15 -16.53 7.54
N TYR A 222 3.05 -16.67 6.56
CA TYR A 222 4.43 -16.19 6.69
C TYR A 222 4.62 -14.78 6.11
N VAL A 223 4.05 -14.51 4.94
CA VAL A 223 4.26 -13.27 4.17
C VAL A 223 3.09 -12.30 4.32
N GLY A 224 1.89 -12.81 4.58
CA GLY A 224 0.66 -12.04 4.62
C GLY A 224 0.52 -11.11 5.84
N GLY A 225 -0.55 -10.33 5.79
CA GLY A 225 -0.81 -9.26 6.75
C GLY A 225 0.12 -8.07 6.56
N CYS A 226 0.46 -7.37 7.64
CA CYS A 226 1.34 -6.22 7.53
C CYS A 226 2.78 -6.65 7.18
N GLY A 227 3.25 -6.18 6.03
CA GLY A 227 4.58 -6.48 5.53
C GLY A 227 5.72 -5.58 6.04
N ALA A 228 5.41 -4.51 6.79
CA ALA A 228 6.38 -3.51 7.22
C ALA A 228 7.54 -4.13 8.00
N GLY A 229 8.78 -3.94 7.53
CA GLY A 229 10.00 -4.51 8.11
C GLY A 229 10.13 -6.04 8.06
N ARG A 230 9.12 -6.72 7.52
CA ARG A 230 9.06 -8.18 7.39
C ARG A 230 9.35 -8.63 5.96
N VAL A 231 8.70 -7.99 5.00
CA VAL A 231 8.76 -8.34 3.57
C VAL A 231 9.05 -7.12 2.69
N TYR A 232 8.92 -5.90 3.23
CA TYR A 232 9.33 -4.67 2.56
C TYR A 232 9.73 -3.58 3.57
N CYS A 233 10.41 -2.56 3.07
CA CYS A 233 10.65 -1.27 3.73
C CYS A 233 10.54 -0.16 2.68
N ALA A 234 10.66 1.10 3.10
CA ALA A 234 10.68 2.25 2.20
C ALA A 234 12.06 2.93 2.24
N LEU A 235 12.58 3.26 1.06
CA LEU A 235 13.76 4.12 0.91
C LEU A 235 13.29 5.53 0.54
N GLN A 236 13.68 6.51 1.35
CA GLN A 236 13.35 7.91 1.15
C GLN A 236 14.31 8.58 0.15
N PRO A 237 13.91 9.69 -0.50
CA PRO A 237 14.76 10.38 -1.47
C PRO A 237 16.11 10.87 -0.90
N ASP A 238 16.23 11.05 0.41
CA ASP A 238 17.45 11.49 1.09
C ASP A 238 18.38 10.33 1.52
N GLY A 239 18.01 9.08 1.23
CA GLY A 239 18.79 7.88 1.57
C GLY A 239 18.34 7.18 2.86
N LYS A 240 17.44 7.79 3.63
CA LYS A 240 16.92 7.18 4.86
C LYS A 240 16.01 6.01 4.55
N VAL A 241 16.15 4.93 5.32
CA VAL A 241 15.27 3.77 5.27
C VAL A 241 14.26 3.87 6.40
N THR A 242 12.99 3.59 6.12
CA THR A 242 11.92 3.48 7.11
C THR A 242 11.16 2.15 6.96
N PRO A 243 10.48 1.65 8.00
CA PRO A 243 9.85 0.32 7.92
C PRO A 243 8.71 0.21 6.90
N CYS A 244 8.11 1.33 6.52
CA CYS A 244 6.93 1.41 5.66
C CYS A 244 6.78 2.82 5.09
N VAL A 245 6.19 2.93 3.89
CA VAL A 245 5.88 4.21 3.23
C VAL A 245 4.98 5.14 4.08
N PHE A 246 4.22 4.56 5.02
CA PHE A 246 3.33 5.31 5.93
C PHE A 246 3.95 5.59 7.31
N ILE A 247 5.24 5.29 7.49
CA ILE A 247 6.01 5.52 8.72
C ILE A 247 7.24 6.35 8.35
N GLY A 248 7.04 7.61 7.98
CA GLY A 248 8.12 8.47 7.48
C GLY A 248 9.05 9.03 8.56
N ASP A 249 8.61 9.07 9.82
CA ASP A 249 9.35 9.69 10.94
C ASP A 249 10.13 8.69 11.81
N LEU A 250 10.07 7.39 11.50
CA LEU A 250 10.86 6.35 12.17
C LEU A 250 11.94 5.84 11.23
N VAL A 251 13.13 6.43 11.33
CA VAL A 251 14.29 6.05 10.54
C VAL A 251 14.96 4.81 11.14
N VAL A 252 15.23 3.82 10.31
CA VAL A 252 15.88 2.56 10.71
C VAL A 252 17.29 2.38 10.16
N GLY A 253 17.73 3.29 9.29
CA GLY A 253 19.07 3.31 8.71
C GLY A 253 19.19 4.37 7.62
N ASP A 254 20.40 4.52 7.08
CA ASP A 254 20.71 5.42 5.97
C ASP A 254 21.68 4.73 5.01
N ILE A 255 21.29 4.60 3.73
CA ILE A 255 22.06 3.87 2.72
C ILE A 255 23.41 4.53 2.41
N ARG A 256 23.61 5.79 2.80
CA ARG A 256 24.88 6.51 2.65
C ARG A 256 25.92 6.11 3.69
N ASN A 257 25.45 5.57 4.82
CA ASN A 257 26.28 5.23 5.96
C ASN A 257 26.42 3.71 6.14
N GLN A 258 25.46 2.94 5.63
CA GLN A 258 25.33 1.50 5.85
C GLN A 258 24.79 0.83 4.59
N SER A 259 25.20 -0.41 4.33
CA SER A 259 24.57 -1.20 3.26
C SER A 259 23.11 -1.51 3.59
N PHE A 260 22.28 -1.68 2.56
CA PHE A 260 20.88 -2.09 2.70
C PHE A 260 20.75 -3.39 3.50
N LYS A 261 21.70 -4.32 3.31
CA LYS A 261 21.78 -5.61 4.02
C LYS A 261 22.00 -5.46 5.52
N GLU A 262 22.88 -4.54 5.92
CA GLU A 262 23.13 -4.24 7.34
C GLU A 262 21.90 -3.61 7.98
N ILE A 263 21.30 -2.61 7.33
CA ILE A 263 20.07 -1.95 7.80
C ILE A 263 18.96 -3.00 7.96
N TRP A 264 18.73 -3.80 6.92
CA TRP A 264 17.69 -4.82 6.93
C TRP A 264 17.92 -5.83 8.05
N ARG A 265 19.10 -6.41 8.20
CA ARG A 265 19.33 -7.50 9.17
C ARG A 265 19.45 -7.03 10.62
N ASN A 266 20.05 -5.85 10.84
CA ASN A 266 20.51 -5.46 12.17
C ASN A 266 19.64 -4.39 12.84
N SER A 267 18.72 -3.75 12.12
CA SER A 267 17.83 -2.76 12.74
C SER A 267 16.95 -3.39 13.83
N GLU A 268 17.04 -2.87 15.05
CA GLU A 268 16.21 -3.29 16.19
C GLU A 268 14.72 -3.17 15.89
N VAL A 269 14.31 -2.07 15.24
CA VAL A 269 12.91 -1.82 14.87
C VAL A 269 12.42 -2.86 13.86
N LEU A 270 13.22 -3.19 12.84
CA LEU A 270 12.82 -4.19 11.85
C LEU A 270 12.78 -5.59 12.48
N ASN A 271 13.70 -5.90 13.39
CA ASN A 271 13.68 -7.16 14.14
C ASN A 271 12.46 -7.28 15.06
N ALA A 272 12.09 -6.21 15.76
CA ALA A 272 10.86 -6.16 16.56
C ALA A 272 9.60 -6.37 15.70
N LEU A 273 9.60 -5.87 14.45
CA LEU A 273 8.50 -6.08 13.50
C LEU A 273 8.41 -7.51 12.94
N ARG A 274 9.54 -8.22 12.85
CA ARG A 274 9.60 -9.61 12.38
C ARG A 274 9.05 -10.59 13.39
N ASP A 275 9.25 -10.29 14.67
CA ASP A 275 8.71 -11.08 15.75
C ASP A 275 7.25 -10.68 16.04
N ARG A 276 6.33 -11.53 15.59
CA ARG A 276 4.89 -11.30 15.81
C ARG A 276 4.43 -11.70 17.20
N ASP A 277 5.21 -12.48 17.93
CA ASP A 277 4.92 -12.77 19.34
C ASP A 277 5.14 -11.51 20.19
N ASN A 278 5.94 -10.55 19.74
CA ASN A 278 6.13 -9.26 20.42
C ASN A 278 5.01 -8.24 20.19
N LEU A 279 4.00 -8.55 19.38
CA LEU A 279 2.82 -7.69 19.27
C LEU A 279 2.12 -7.61 20.63
N LYS A 280 1.51 -6.46 20.93
CA LYS A 280 0.82 -6.20 22.21
C LYS A 280 -0.70 -6.31 22.07
N GLU A 281 -1.37 -6.35 23.24
CA GLU A 281 -2.82 -6.29 23.36
C GLU A 281 -3.52 -7.39 22.53
N ASN A 282 -4.67 -7.10 21.92
CA ASN A 282 -5.42 -8.11 21.16
C ASN A 282 -4.66 -8.62 19.93
N CYS A 283 -3.64 -7.90 19.43
CA CYS A 283 -2.84 -8.40 18.31
C CYS A 283 -1.94 -9.57 18.72
N HIS A 284 -1.54 -9.65 20.00
CA HIS A 284 -0.72 -10.73 20.56
C HIS A 284 -1.46 -12.08 20.57
N SER A 285 -2.67 -12.08 21.13
CA SER A 285 -3.45 -13.27 21.45
C SER A 285 -4.47 -13.67 20.36
N CYS A 286 -4.56 -12.89 19.28
CA CYS A 286 -5.53 -13.15 18.20
C CYS A 286 -5.16 -14.40 17.39
N GLN A 287 -6.15 -15.27 17.13
CA GLN A 287 -5.97 -16.45 16.27
C GLN A 287 -5.55 -16.12 14.82
N PHE A 288 -5.83 -14.90 14.35
CA PHE A 288 -5.43 -14.42 13.02
C PHE A 288 -4.11 -13.64 13.06
N ARG A 289 -3.39 -13.66 14.19
CA ARG A 289 -2.15 -12.93 14.36
C ARG A 289 -1.20 -13.17 13.22
N ASP A 290 -1.03 -14.42 12.77
CA ASP A 290 -0.12 -14.82 11.69
C ASP A 290 -0.65 -14.47 10.28
N PHE A 291 -1.92 -14.13 10.11
CA PHE A 291 -2.47 -13.76 8.78
C PHE A 291 -2.66 -12.25 8.62
N CYS A 292 -2.78 -11.54 9.74
CA CYS A 292 -3.08 -10.11 9.78
C CYS A 292 -2.01 -9.32 10.54
N GLY A 293 -1.90 -9.55 11.85
CA GLY A 293 -0.97 -8.81 12.74
C GLY A 293 -1.29 -7.32 12.93
N GLY A 294 -2.31 -6.77 12.27
CA GLY A 294 -2.68 -5.35 12.32
C GLY A 294 -1.68 -4.43 11.60
N CYS A 295 -2.16 -3.26 11.17
CA CYS A 295 -1.33 -2.25 10.51
C CYS A 295 -0.36 -1.59 11.50
N ARG A 296 0.94 -1.88 11.33
CA ARG A 296 2.01 -1.32 12.16
C ARG A 296 2.16 0.19 11.99
N ALA A 297 1.85 0.69 10.79
CA ALA A 297 1.83 2.13 10.55
C ALA A 297 0.73 2.83 11.34
N ARG A 298 -0.45 2.23 11.51
CA ARG A 298 -1.50 2.81 12.37
C ARG A 298 -1.10 2.76 13.84
N ALA A 299 -0.57 1.65 14.32
CA ALA A 299 -0.07 1.53 15.69
C ALA A 299 0.98 2.63 16.01
N TRP A 300 1.93 2.86 15.10
CA TRP A 300 2.92 3.93 15.24
C TRP A 300 2.31 5.33 15.18
N ASN A 301 1.49 5.66 14.17
CA ASN A 301 0.98 7.02 14.00
C ASN A 301 -0.03 7.42 15.09
N TYR A 302 -0.72 6.45 15.71
CA TYR A 302 -1.66 6.71 16.81
C TYR A 302 -1.02 6.68 18.19
N PHE A 303 -0.11 5.73 18.45
CA PHE A 303 0.35 5.45 19.81
C PHE A 303 1.86 5.58 20.00
N ARG A 304 2.62 5.86 18.93
CA ARG A 304 4.09 5.84 18.94
C ARG A 304 4.67 4.52 19.45
N ASP A 305 3.92 3.43 19.25
CA ASP A 305 4.32 2.07 19.57
C ASP A 305 4.13 1.18 18.34
N ILE A 306 5.25 0.80 17.71
CA ILE A 306 5.24 -0.02 16.49
C ILE A 306 4.70 -1.44 16.72
N THR A 307 4.78 -1.93 17.97
CA THR A 307 4.26 -3.24 18.40
C THR A 307 2.84 -3.16 18.96
N GLY A 308 2.31 -1.94 19.11
CA GLY A 308 0.99 -1.67 19.68
C GLY A 308 -0.19 -2.20 18.86
N PRO A 309 -1.42 -2.05 19.39
CA PRO A 309 -2.63 -2.47 18.68
C PRO A 309 -2.88 -1.59 17.45
N ASP A 310 -3.42 -2.19 16.38
CA ASP A 310 -3.99 -1.41 15.27
C ASP A 310 -5.40 -0.92 15.66
N PRO A 311 -5.61 0.40 15.86
CA PRO A 311 -6.91 0.93 16.27
C PRO A 311 -7.96 0.86 15.17
N GLY A 312 -7.59 0.56 13.91
CA GLY A 312 -8.56 0.36 12.83
C GLY A 312 -9.24 -1.02 12.85
N CYS A 313 -8.80 -1.94 13.70
CA CYS A 313 -9.38 -3.29 13.82
C CYS A 313 -10.63 -3.28 14.71
N ILE A 314 -11.67 -4.02 14.31
CA ILE A 314 -12.91 -4.17 15.11
C ILE A 314 -12.67 -4.80 16.49
N TYR A 315 -11.61 -5.62 16.64
CA TYR A 315 -11.20 -6.17 17.95
C TYR A 315 -10.45 -5.16 18.82
N ASN A 316 -10.03 -4.01 18.28
CA ASN A 316 -9.32 -2.96 19.00
C ASN A 316 -10.17 -1.69 19.17
N ASN A 317 -11.51 -1.83 19.17
CA ASN A 317 -12.43 -0.69 19.21
C ASN A 317 -12.22 0.22 20.44
N GLU A 318 -11.80 -0.33 21.58
CA GLU A 318 -11.47 0.48 22.76
C GLU A 318 -10.25 1.37 22.54
N PHE A 319 -9.24 0.91 21.79
CA PHE A 319 -8.08 1.73 21.42
C PHE A 319 -8.44 2.82 20.42
N TRP A 320 -9.37 2.55 19.51
CA TRP A 320 -9.95 3.57 18.63
C TRP A 320 -10.62 4.69 19.42
N LYS A 321 -11.51 4.33 20.37
CA LYS A 321 -12.20 5.31 21.21
C LYS A 321 -11.20 6.17 22.00
N LYS A 322 -10.19 5.54 22.61
CA LYS A 322 -9.11 6.24 23.34
C LYS A 322 -8.36 7.23 22.44
N ALA A 323 -7.97 6.80 21.24
CA ALA A 323 -7.31 7.67 20.27
C ALA A 323 -8.17 8.88 19.88
N LYS A 324 -9.47 8.68 19.66
CA LYS A 324 -10.40 9.77 19.30
C LYS A 324 -10.70 10.73 20.44
N VAL A 325 -10.57 10.31 21.69
CA VAL A 325 -10.63 11.23 22.84
C VAL A 325 -9.37 12.10 22.89
N GLN A 326 -8.18 11.50 22.76
CA GLN A 326 -6.91 12.24 22.76
C GLN A 326 -6.79 13.25 21.62
N GLU A 327 -7.29 12.91 20.42
CA GLU A 327 -7.37 13.85 19.29
C GLU A 327 -8.24 15.09 19.61
N LYS A 328 -9.32 14.94 20.38
CA LYS A 328 -10.20 16.05 20.77
C LYS A 328 -9.60 16.94 21.85
N GLU A 329 -8.77 16.38 22.72
CA GLU A 329 -8.09 17.12 23.80
C GLU A 329 -6.85 17.88 23.29
N SER A 330 -6.32 17.49 22.13
CA SER A 330 -5.12 18.08 21.52
C SER A 330 -5.42 19.17 20.46
N ASN A 331 -6.69 19.39 20.12
CA ASN A 331 -7.17 20.41 19.18
C ASN A 331 -7.90 21.53 19.93
#